data_AF-A0A0A2L6T4-F1
#
_entry.id   AF-A0A0A2L6T4-F1
#
_cell.length_a   1.000
_cell.length_b   1.000
_cell.length_c   1.000
_cell.angle_alpha   90.00
_cell.angle_beta   90.00
_cell.angle_gamma   90.00
#
_symmetry.space_group_name_H-M   'P 1'
#
loop_
_entity.id
_entity.type
_entity.pdbx_description
1 polymer ?
#
loop_
_entity_poly.entity_id
_entity_poly.type
_entity_poly.pdbx_seq_one_letter_code
_entity_poly.pdbx_strand_id
1 'polypeptide(L)'
;MQGRIHLARHAEGLHNLRNDPTSPNASLSERGFDFAEDLGHRFIREYSNNVGAIISSPLRRAIQTSLTAFRRILNSTQYPKNSVVGVINGVMLALDTNLQEITDLSSNNGSTLDDLTTEFPEHKSEI
;
A
#
# COMPACT_ATOMS: atom_id res chain seq x y z
N MET A 1 -15.71 23.85 -2.05
CA MET A 1 -14.33 23.41 -1.77
C MET A 1 -13.89 22.51 -2.92
N GLN A 2 -12.70 22.72 -3.48
CA GLN A 2 -12.12 21.79 -4.46
C GLN A 2 -11.26 20.78 -3.69
N GLY A 3 -11.58 19.50 -3.80
CA GLY A 3 -10.72 18.41 -3.33
C GLY A 3 -9.62 18.12 -4.35
N ARG A 4 -8.51 17.54 -3.91
CA ARG A 4 -7.42 17.07 -4.79
C ARG A 4 -7.27 15.56 -4.65
N ILE A 5 -7.22 14.87 -5.79
CA ILE A 5 -6.96 13.43 -5.85
C ILE A 5 -5.55 13.24 -6.39
N HIS A 6 -4.74 12.47 -5.66
CA HIS A 6 -3.41 12.06 -6.09
C HIS A 6 -3.46 10.58 -6.47
N LEU A 7 -2.96 10.25 -7.66
CA LEU A 7 -2.88 8.88 -8.14
C LEU A 7 -1.44 8.39 -8.05
N ALA A 8 -1.24 7.24 -7.41
CA ALA A 8 0.06 6.58 -7.32
C ALA A 8 -0.08 5.13 -7.78
N ARG A 9 0.84 4.69 -8.64
CA ARG A 9 1.00 3.28 -9.00
C ARG A 9 1.88 2.59 -7.95
N HIS A 10 1.65 1.31 -7.69
CA HIS A 10 2.54 0.51 -6.83
C HIS A 10 3.98 0.52 -7.36
N ALA A 11 4.96 0.40 -6.46
CA ALA A 11 6.37 0.29 -6.81
C ALA A 11 6.72 -1.10 -7.41
N GLU A 12 7.98 -1.31 -7.80
CA GLU A 12 8.42 -2.57 -8.45
C GLU A 12 8.07 -3.80 -7.61
N GLY A 13 7.25 -4.69 -8.17
CA GLY A 13 6.96 -6.01 -7.58
C GLY A 13 8.00 -7.05 -7.99
N LEU A 14 8.13 -8.13 -7.21
CA LEU A 14 8.97 -9.28 -7.56
C LEU A 14 8.58 -9.90 -8.92
N HIS A 15 7.28 -9.89 -9.25
CA HIS A 15 6.79 -10.34 -10.56
C HIS A 15 7.33 -9.47 -11.72
N ASN A 16 7.51 -8.15 -11.50
CA ASN A 16 8.11 -7.25 -12.50
C ASN A 16 9.60 -7.56 -12.65
N LEU A 17 10.32 -7.64 -11.53
CA LEU A 17 11.76 -7.87 -11.51
C LEU A 17 12.15 -9.21 -12.14
N ARG A 18 11.37 -10.27 -11.87
CA ARG A 18 11.61 -11.61 -12.41
C ARG A 18 10.99 -11.85 -13.78
N ASN A 19 10.22 -10.87 -14.29
CA ASN A 19 9.38 -11.03 -15.47
C ASN A 19 8.50 -12.29 -15.41
N ASP A 20 7.95 -12.56 -14.22
CA ASP A 20 7.15 -13.74 -13.91
C ASP A 20 5.72 -13.32 -13.53
N PRO A 21 4.79 -13.23 -14.51
CA PRO A 21 3.42 -12.82 -14.25
C PRO A 21 2.58 -13.90 -13.53
N THR A 22 3.14 -15.10 -13.33
CA THR A 22 2.42 -16.24 -12.73
C THR A 22 2.48 -16.24 -11.22
N SER A 23 3.42 -15.50 -10.61
CA SER A 23 3.59 -15.42 -9.16
C SER A 23 2.41 -14.68 -8.52
N PRO A 24 1.51 -15.38 -7.79
CA PRO A 24 0.29 -14.81 -7.28
C PRO A 24 0.57 -13.79 -6.18
N ASN A 25 -0.16 -12.68 -6.22
CA ASN A 25 -0.07 -11.58 -5.27
C ASN A 25 1.38 -11.19 -4.87
N ALA A 26 2.27 -11.08 -5.86
CA ALA A 26 3.70 -10.87 -5.62
C ALA A 26 3.97 -9.62 -4.75
N SER A 27 4.92 -9.74 -3.81
CA SER A 27 5.37 -8.63 -2.97
C SER A 27 6.19 -7.61 -3.76
N LEU A 28 6.50 -6.47 -3.13
CA LEU A 28 7.55 -5.58 -3.60
C LEU A 28 8.91 -6.29 -3.63
N SER A 29 9.76 -5.89 -4.58
CA SER A 29 11.19 -6.15 -4.52
C SER A 29 11.85 -5.22 -3.49
N GLU A 30 13.10 -5.48 -3.11
CA GLU A 30 13.88 -4.55 -2.26
C GLU A 30 13.95 -3.15 -2.88
N ARG A 31 14.23 -3.07 -4.19
CA ARG A 31 14.20 -1.80 -4.95
C ARG A 31 12.81 -1.16 -4.97
N GLY A 32 11.76 -1.98 -4.98
CA GLY A 32 10.38 -1.52 -4.86
C GLY A 32 10.13 -0.79 -3.55
N PHE A 33 10.67 -1.27 -2.44
CA PHE A 33 10.61 -0.56 -1.16
C PHE A 33 11.36 0.78 -1.20
N ASP A 34 12.54 0.83 -1.81
CA ASP A 34 13.30 2.08 -1.98
C ASP A 34 12.49 3.11 -2.79
N PHE A 35 11.86 2.69 -3.88
CA PHE A 35 11.02 3.55 -4.71
C PHE A 35 9.76 4.02 -3.97
N ALA A 36 9.15 3.18 -3.15
CA ALA A 36 8.01 3.57 -2.33
C ALA A 36 8.41 4.59 -1.25
N GLU A 37 9.58 4.45 -0.65
CA GLU A 37 10.11 5.43 0.30
C GLU A 37 10.40 6.78 -0.35
N ASP A 38 11.04 6.79 -1.53
CA ASP A 38 11.27 8.03 -2.30
C ASP A 38 9.96 8.72 -2.70
N LEU A 39 8.95 7.95 -3.14
CA LEU A 39 7.61 8.47 -3.40
C LEU A 39 7.04 9.19 -2.18
N GLY A 40 7.16 8.57 -1.00
CA GLY A 40 6.76 9.16 0.27
C GLY A 40 7.47 10.49 0.54
N HIS A 41 8.80 10.52 0.42
CA HIS A 41 9.60 11.72 0.65
C HIS A 41 9.22 12.88 -0.27
N ARG A 42 8.97 12.60 -1.56
CA ARG A 42 8.52 13.63 -2.51
C ARG A 42 7.11 14.11 -2.21
N PHE A 43 6.20 13.21 -1.84
CA PHE A 43 4.81 13.54 -1.56
C PHE A 43 4.64 14.38 -0.29
N ILE A 44 5.23 13.96 0.82
CA ILE A 44 5.06 14.65 2.12
C ILE A 44 5.62 16.07 2.10
N ARG A 45 6.65 16.32 1.27
CA ARG A 45 7.27 17.65 1.15
C ARG A 45 6.25 18.72 0.75
N GLU A 46 5.23 18.33 -0.01
CA GLU A 46 4.23 19.24 -0.55
C GLU A 46 2.84 19.08 0.08
N TYR A 47 2.51 17.89 0.63
CA TYR A 47 1.11 17.51 0.91
C TYR A 47 0.86 16.89 2.28
N SER A 48 1.84 16.80 3.19
CA SER A 48 1.71 15.99 4.43
C SER A 48 0.49 16.29 5.30
N ASN A 49 0.03 17.54 5.36
CA ASN A 49 -1.03 17.97 6.28
C ASN A 49 -2.44 18.00 5.64
N ASN A 50 -2.56 17.57 4.39
CA ASN A 50 -3.78 17.76 3.59
C ASN A 50 -4.42 16.44 3.11
N VAL A 51 -3.96 15.30 3.63
CA VAL A 51 -4.49 13.99 3.25
C VAL A 51 -5.59 13.57 4.22
N GLY A 52 -6.81 13.40 3.71
CA GLY A 52 -7.95 12.92 4.50
C GLY A 52 -8.21 11.41 4.38
N ALA A 53 -7.70 10.76 3.33
CA ALA A 53 -7.89 9.34 3.09
C ALA A 53 -6.75 8.79 2.21
N ILE A 54 -6.43 7.50 2.41
CA ILE A 54 -5.58 6.72 1.52
C ILE A 54 -6.34 5.45 1.19
N ILE A 55 -6.48 5.17 -0.11
CA ILE A 55 -7.24 4.03 -0.62
C ILE A 55 -6.33 3.23 -1.55
N SER A 56 -6.30 1.92 -1.38
CA SER A 56 -5.48 1.01 -2.19
C SER A 56 -6.29 -0.20 -2.63
N SER A 57 -5.83 -0.90 -3.67
CA SER A 57 -6.31 -2.25 -3.94
C SER A 57 -5.83 -3.24 -2.88
N PRO A 58 -6.52 -4.38 -2.70
CA PRO A 58 -6.12 -5.45 -1.78
C PRO A 58 -4.97 -6.32 -2.35
N LEU A 59 -4.07 -5.72 -3.15
CA LEU A 59 -2.87 -6.38 -3.66
C LEU A 59 -1.70 -6.11 -2.73
N ARG A 60 -0.94 -7.14 -2.37
CA ARG A 60 0.21 -7.07 -1.44
C ARG A 60 1.16 -5.94 -1.80
N ARG A 61 1.57 -5.86 -3.06
CA ARG A 61 2.47 -4.79 -3.54
C ARG A 61 1.88 -3.38 -3.41
N ALA A 62 0.56 -3.22 -3.57
CA ALA A 62 -0.10 -1.93 -3.45
C ALA A 62 -0.23 -1.52 -1.97
N ILE A 63 -0.60 -2.47 -1.10
CA ILE A 63 -0.59 -2.29 0.35
C ILE A 63 0.83 -1.94 0.85
N GLN A 64 1.84 -2.74 0.48
CA GLN A 64 3.24 -2.51 0.85
C GLN A 64 3.76 -1.15 0.34
N THR A 65 3.39 -0.74 -0.88
CA THR A 65 3.74 0.61 -1.38
C THR A 65 3.12 1.68 -0.49
N SER A 66 1.82 1.54 -0.18
CA SER A 66 1.07 2.52 0.63
C SER A 66 1.62 2.66 2.04
N LEU A 67 1.85 1.53 2.73
CA LEU A 67 2.44 1.49 4.07
C LEU A 67 3.87 2.06 4.08
N THR A 68 4.66 1.81 3.04
CA THR A 68 6.04 2.31 2.97
C THR A 68 6.09 3.80 2.68
N ALA A 69 5.32 4.27 1.69
CA ALA A 69 5.33 5.65 1.21
C ALA A 69 4.65 6.62 2.20
N PHE A 70 3.54 6.22 2.80
CA PHE A 70 2.68 7.12 3.56
C PHE A 70 2.79 6.93 5.07
N ARG A 71 3.90 6.37 5.54
CA ARG A 71 4.15 6.13 6.97
C ARG A 71 4.09 7.37 7.88
N ARG A 72 4.25 8.57 7.32
CA ARG A 72 4.13 9.85 8.04
C ARG A 72 2.73 10.48 7.95
N ILE A 73 1.76 9.75 7.42
CA ILE A 73 0.38 10.18 7.22
C ILE A 73 -0.57 9.15 7.84
N LEU A 74 -0.25 7.87 7.64
CA LEU A 74 -1.01 6.74 8.17
C LEU A 74 -0.94 6.67 9.69
N ASN A 75 -2.04 6.20 10.28
CA ASN A 75 -2.14 5.98 11.72
C ASN A 75 -1.10 4.96 12.20
N SER A 76 -0.52 5.17 13.37
CA SER A 76 0.38 4.19 14.01
C SER A 76 -0.28 2.83 14.26
N THR A 77 -1.61 2.76 14.36
CA THR A 77 -2.35 1.48 14.49
C THR A 77 -2.29 0.62 13.24
N GLN A 78 -1.86 1.16 12.09
CA GLN A 78 -1.66 0.44 10.83
C GLN A 78 -0.34 -0.34 10.80
N TYR A 79 0.45 -0.29 11.87
CA TYR A 79 1.74 -0.96 11.99
C TYR A 79 1.76 -1.83 13.25
N PRO A 80 2.65 -2.84 13.32
CA PRO A 80 2.81 -3.65 14.51
C PRO A 80 3.05 -2.78 15.75
N LYS A 81 2.47 -3.15 16.90
CA LYS A 81 2.49 -2.32 18.15
C LYS A 81 3.88 -1.87 18.62
N ASN A 82 4.93 -2.60 18.26
CA ASN A 82 6.31 -2.30 18.65
C ASN A 82 7.08 -1.51 17.56
N SER A 83 6.39 -1.08 16.51
CA SER A 83 6.95 -0.27 15.43
C SER A 83 7.08 1.19 15.85
N VAL A 84 8.17 1.86 15.44
CA VAL A 84 8.38 3.31 15.63
C VAL A 84 7.85 4.10 14.42
N VAL A 85 6.82 3.56 13.76
CA VAL A 85 6.32 4.02 12.45
C VAL A 85 4.84 4.37 12.55
N GLY A 86 4.40 5.32 11.72
CA GLY A 86 3.04 5.86 11.75
C GLY A 86 2.93 7.14 12.58
N VAL A 87 1.76 7.76 12.52
CA VAL A 87 1.45 9.00 13.23
C VAL A 87 0.25 8.79 14.16
N ILE A 88 0.33 9.36 15.36
CA ILE A 88 -0.80 9.36 16.30
C ILE A 88 -1.95 10.15 15.66
N ASN A 89 -3.15 9.56 15.62
CA ASN A 89 -4.32 10.12 14.94
C ASN A 89 -4.11 10.37 13.43
N GLY A 90 -3.24 9.58 12.78
CA GLY A 90 -3.12 9.56 11.33
C GLY A 90 -4.34 8.94 10.64
N VAL A 91 -4.33 8.95 9.31
CA VAL A 91 -5.41 8.38 8.47
C VAL A 91 -5.34 6.86 8.41
N MET A 92 -6.47 6.21 8.19
CA MET A 92 -6.53 4.77 7.95
C MET A 92 -6.32 4.47 6.46
N LEU A 93 -5.69 3.34 6.16
CA LEU A 93 -5.61 2.78 4.81
C LEU A 93 -6.88 1.97 4.56
N ALA A 94 -7.74 2.45 3.66
CA ALA A 94 -8.90 1.71 3.19
C ALA A 94 -8.52 0.82 2.00
N LEU A 95 -9.07 -0.39 1.92
CA LEU A 95 -8.87 -1.27 0.78
C LEU A 95 -10.16 -1.34 -0.06
N ASP A 96 -10.01 -1.26 -1.38
CA ASP A 96 -11.14 -1.32 -2.33
C ASP A 96 -10.81 -2.30 -3.46
N THR A 97 -11.62 -3.35 -3.58
CA THR A 97 -11.48 -4.39 -4.61
C THR A 97 -11.66 -3.83 -6.03
N ASN A 98 -12.38 -2.71 -6.20
CA ASN A 98 -12.55 -2.06 -7.50
C ASN A 98 -11.26 -1.43 -8.04
N LEU A 99 -10.22 -1.30 -7.20
CA LEU A 99 -8.90 -0.76 -7.60
C LEU A 99 -7.91 -1.85 -8.03
N GLN A 100 -8.33 -3.11 -8.06
CA GLN A 100 -7.49 -4.23 -8.48
C GLN A 100 -7.03 -4.08 -9.94
N GLU A 101 -5.85 -4.61 -10.25
CA GLU A 101 -5.31 -4.57 -11.61
C GLU A 101 -6.25 -5.30 -12.58
N ILE A 102 -6.41 -4.76 -13.78
CA ILE A 102 -7.52 -5.14 -14.68
C ILE A 102 -7.29 -6.43 -15.46
N THR A 103 -6.09 -7.01 -15.39
CA THR A 103 -5.76 -8.20 -16.19
C THR A 103 -5.80 -9.46 -15.35
N ASP A 104 -6.24 -10.56 -15.97
CA ASP A 104 -6.43 -11.87 -15.32
C ASP A 104 -5.13 -12.65 -15.08
N LEU A 105 -3.97 -11.97 -15.09
CA LEU A 105 -2.70 -12.61 -14.76
C LEU A 105 -2.70 -13.05 -13.29
N SER A 106 -2.11 -14.21 -12.99
CA SER A 106 -2.10 -14.73 -11.61
C SER A 106 -1.50 -13.75 -10.60
N SER A 107 -0.50 -12.96 -11.02
CA SER A 107 0.08 -11.87 -10.22
C SER A 107 -0.89 -10.74 -9.85
N ASN A 108 -2.01 -10.63 -10.55
CA ASN A 108 -3.07 -9.66 -10.30
C ASN A 108 -4.24 -10.23 -9.52
N ASN A 109 -4.23 -11.53 -9.24
CA ASN A 109 -5.16 -12.12 -8.29
C ASN A 109 -4.70 -11.76 -6.88
N GLY A 110 -5.58 -11.10 -6.13
CA GLY A 110 -5.36 -10.76 -4.73
C GLY A 110 -5.24 -12.00 -3.85
N SER A 111 -4.66 -11.79 -2.67
CA SER A 111 -4.65 -12.83 -1.64
C SER A 111 -6.04 -13.09 -1.12
N THR A 112 -6.25 -14.26 -0.53
CA THR A 112 -7.47 -14.54 0.23
C THR A 112 -7.56 -13.60 1.45
N LEU A 113 -8.76 -13.43 1.99
CA LEU A 113 -8.99 -12.67 3.23
C LEU A 113 -8.11 -13.19 4.38
N ASP A 114 -7.97 -14.51 4.49
CA ASP A 114 -7.15 -15.14 5.54
C ASP A 114 -5.67 -14.84 5.36
N ASP A 115 -5.16 -14.90 4.12
CA ASP A 115 -3.77 -14.56 3.81
C ASP A 115 -3.48 -13.08 4.11
N LEU A 116 -4.38 -12.18 3.68
CA LEU A 116 -4.24 -10.74 3.93
C LEU A 116 -4.33 -10.42 5.42
N THR A 117 -5.24 -11.08 6.15
CA THR A 117 -5.39 -10.89 7.61
C THR A 117 -4.17 -11.44 8.36
N THR A 118 -3.55 -12.51 7.87
CA THR A 118 -2.33 -13.08 8.47
C THR A 118 -1.13 -12.18 8.25
N GLU A 119 -0.99 -11.61 7.04
CA GLU A 119 0.13 -10.75 6.67
C GLU A 119 -0.01 -9.32 7.19
N PHE A 120 -1.25 -8.81 7.27
CA PHE A 120 -1.59 -7.45 7.70
C PHE A 120 -2.68 -7.45 8.79
N PRO A 121 -2.41 -8.04 9.97
CA PRO A 121 -3.42 -8.21 11.01
C PRO A 121 -4.03 -6.89 11.50
N GLU A 122 -3.29 -5.78 11.38
CA GLU A 122 -3.75 -4.43 11.71
C GLU A 122 -4.81 -3.86 10.76
N HIS A 123 -4.98 -4.47 9.58
CA HIS A 123 -5.90 -4.02 8.53
C HIS A 123 -7.13 -4.91 8.40
N LYS A 124 -7.34 -5.84 9.34
CA LYS A 124 -8.44 -6.80 9.30
C LYS A 124 -9.84 -6.17 9.14
N SER A 125 -10.06 -4.97 9.68
CA SER A 125 -11.34 -4.27 9.54
C SER A 125 -11.55 -3.61 8.17
N GLU A 126 -10.50 -3.49 7.38
CA GLU A 126 -10.46 -2.79 6.09
C GLU A 126 -10.37 -3.76 4.89
N ILE A 127 -10.13 -5.06 5.15
CA ILE A 127 -10.13 -6.16 4.15
C ILE A 127 -11.52 -6.80 4.12
#